data_AF-G0MSW7-F1
#
_entry.id   AF-G0MSW7-F1
#
_cell.length_a   1.000
_cell.length_b   1.000
_cell.length_c   1.000
_cell.angle_alpha   90.00
_cell.angle_beta   90.00
_cell.angle_gamma   90.00
#
_symmetry.space_group_name_H-M   'P 1'
#
loop_
_entity.id
_entity.type
_entity.pdbx_description
1 polymer ?
#
loop_
_entity_poly.entity_id
_entity_poly.type
_entity_poly.pdbx_seq_one_letter_code
_entity_poly.pdbx_strand_id
1 'polypeptide(L)'
;MNLKITLVISSLVCVIDACIPTQQIDPVTTTMATTTTTLTEAPFPCTVCPKIYDPTCQGLGIPDWLTGCPRAAEAGLEYGFGLLTTILPLLPATACTTIITCPLTTSLRIKTRFFGDLPAPVIYAWCEESGPDAGKWFTGAPVLTYELASLACTPIISG
;
A
#
# COMPACT_ATOMS: atom_id res chain seq x y z
N MET A 1 70.86 -47.49 29.84
CA MET A 1 70.04 -47.73 28.65
C MET A 1 70.19 -46.52 27.75
N ASN A 2 70.80 -46.71 26.58
CA ASN A 2 71.21 -45.66 25.66
C ASN A 2 70.00 -45.10 24.92
N LEU A 3 69.85 -43.78 24.85
CA LEU A 3 69.11 -43.17 23.74
C LEU A 3 69.88 -41.99 23.20
N LYS A 4 70.65 -42.27 22.14
CA LYS A 4 71.31 -41.28 21.31
C LYS A 4 70.26 -40.53 20.50
N ILE A 5 70.32 -39.22 20.64
CA ILE A 5 69.70 -38.19 19.82
C ILE A 5 70.33 -38.26 18.40
N THR A 6 69.49 -38.49 17.38
CA THR A 6 69.77 -38.22 15.96
C THR A 6 68.43 -37.83 15.31
N LEU A 7 68.06 -36.55 15.20
CA LEU A 7 68.38 -35.56 14.16
C LEU A 7 67.84 -35.88 12.74
N VAL A 8 67.00 -34.95 12.26
CA VAL A 8 66.65 -34.60 10.87
C VAL A 8 65.61 -35.46 10.15
N ILE A 9 64.36 -35.00 10.12
CA ILE A 9 63.73 -34.54 8.85
C ILE A 9 62.98 -33.24 9.16
N SER A 10 63.70 -32.14 8.93
CA SER A 10 63.16 -30.81 8.69
C SER A 10 62.15 -30.85 7.52
N SER A 11 61.22 -29.89 7.50
CA SER A 11 60.36 -29.48 6.38
C SER A 11 59.11 -30.33 6.06
N LEU A 12 58.10 -30.25 6.93
CA LEU A 12 56.64 -30.12 6.66
C LEU A 12 55.98 -30.25 8.04
N VAL A 13 55.60 -29.21 8.77
CA VAL A 13 54.52 -28.27 8.50
C VAL A 13 54.70 -27.16 9.55
N CYS A 14 55.34 -26.05 9.15
CA CYS A 14 55.00 -24.78 9.78
C CYS A 14 53.55 -24.46 9.39
N VAL A 15 52.86 -23.71 10.25
CA VAL A 15 51.48 -23.23 10.10
C VAL A 15 50.40 -24.17 10.66
N ILE A 16 50.43 -24.40 11.98
CA ILE A 16 49.20 -24.34 12.79
C ILE A 16 49.50 -23.62 14.12
N ASP A 17 50.21 -22.49 14.02
CA ASP A 17 50.14 -21.47 15.06
C ASP A 17 48.93 -20.59 14.72
N ALA A 18 47.78 -20.95 15.28
CA ALA A 18 46.64 -20.06 15.38
C ALA A 18 45.90 -20.44 16.67
N CYS A 19 46.37 -19.84 17.76
CA CYS A 19 45.61 -19.66 18.98
C CYS A 19 44.16 -19.26 18.62
N ILE A 20 43.19 -20.09 19.01
CA ILE A 20 41.77 -19.83 18.81
C ILE A 20 41.37 -18.68 19.75
N PRO A 21 40.93 -17.50 19.25
CA PRO A 21 40.28 -16.55 20.14
C PRO A 21 38.90 -17.09 20.50
N THR A 22 38.64 -17.32 21.79
CA THR A 22 37.28 -17.51 22.31
C THR A 22 36.51 -16.21 22.14
N GLN A 23 35.77 -16.08 21.04
CA GLN A 23 34.83 -14.98 20.86
C GLN A 23 33.60 -15.25 21.73
N GLN A 24 33.43 -14.43 22.76
CA GLN A 24 32.21 -14.32 23.53
C GLN A 24 31.06 -13.99 22.58
N ILE A 25 30.09 -14.90 22.44
CA ILE A 25 28.88 -14.65 21.66
C ILE A 25 27.89 -13.96 22.60
N ASP A 26 27.87 -12.63 22.56
CA ASP A 26 26.73 -11.88 23.06
C ASP A 26 25.48 -12.30 22.25
N PRO A 27 24.30 -12.45 22.86
CA PRO A 27 23.10 -12.80 22.12
C PRO A 27 22.82 -11.72 21.09
N VAL A 28 23.06 -12.03 19.81
CA VAL A 28 22.58 -11.22 18.69
C VAL A 28 21.06 -11.25 18.78
N THR A 29 20.51 -10.20 19.38
CA THR A 29 19.12 -9.86 19.21
C THR A 29 18.96 -9.58 17.72
N THR A 30 18.37 -10.53 16.99
CA THR A 30 17.91 -10.28 15.62
C THR A 30 16.75 -9.31 15.72
N THR A 31 17.07 -8.02 15.89
CA THR A 31 16.14 -6.95 15.61
C THR A 31 15.92 -7.04 14.11
N MET A 32 14.87 -7.77 13.70
CA MET A 32 14.30 -7.52 12.40
C MET A 32 13.97 -6.03 12.41
N ALA A 33 14.75 -5.26 11.66
CA ALA A 33 14.39 -3.89 11.35
C ALA A 33 13.07 -4.02 10.61
N THR A 34 11.97 -3.88 11.34
CA THR A 34 10.67 -3.55 10.76
C THR A 34 10.90 -2.20 10.12
N THR A 35 11.26 -2.23 8.83
CA THR A 35 11.20 -1.04 7.97
C THR A 35 9.74 -0.63 7.98
N THR A 36 9.39 0.19 8.97
CA THR A 36 8.13 0.88 9.04
C THR A 36 8.27 1.96 7.99
N THR A 37 7.94 1.63 6.75
CA THR A 37 7.74 2.61 5.70
C THR A 37 6.57 3.46 6.18
N THR A 38 6.85 4.55 6.89
CA THR A 38 5.87 5.58 7.16
C THR A 38 5.57 6.22 5.82
N LEU A 39 4.60 5.63 5.12
CA LEU A 39 4.03 6.20 3.91
C LEU A 39 3.31 7.46 4.38
N THR A 40 4.04 8.58 4.38
CA THR A 40 3.48 9.90 4.66
C THR A 40 2.42 10.13 3.60
N GLU A 41 1.16 9.96 3.98
CA GLU A 41 0.03 10.21 3.10
C GLU A 41 0.19 11.63 2.53
N ALA A 42 0.22 11.75 1.19
CA ALA A 42 0.32 13.04 0.55
C ALA A 42 -0.81 13.94 1.08
N PRO A 43 -0.54 15.24 1.34
CA PRO A 43 -1.57 16.14 1.84
C PRO A 43 -2.74 16.16 0.86
N PHE A 44 -3.95 16.00 1.41
CA PHE A 44 -5.18 15.97 0.63
C PHE A 44 -5.36 17.32 -0.10
N PRO A 45 -5.42 17.35 -1.44
CA PRO A 45 -5.29 18.58 -2.22
C PRO A 45 -6.62 19.34 -2.40
N CYS A 46 -7.71 18.84 -1.82
CA CYS A 46 -9.06 19.35 -2.05
C CYS A 46 -9.59 20.05 -0.79
N THR A 47 -10.39 21.11 -0.95
CA THR A 47 -10.78 21.99 0.16
C THR A 47 -12.21 21.74 0.61
N VAL A 48 -13.12 21.53 -0.34
CA VAL A 48 -14.55 21.34 -0.08
C VAL A 48 -14.90 19.84 -0.03
N CYS A 49 -14.29 19.05 -0.90
CA CYS A 49 -14.58 17.62 -1.01
C CYS A 49 -13.99 16.84 0.17
N PRO A 50 -14.75 15.96 0.85
CA PRO A 50 -14.18 15.05 1.84
C PRO A 50 -13.44 13.89 1.15
N LYS A 51 -12.64 13.13 1.89
CA LYS A 51 -12.10 11.85 1.40
C LYS A 51 -13.25 10.87 1.13
N ILE A 52 -13.31 10.32 -0.08
CA ILE A 52 -14.39 9.41 -0.51
C ILE A 52 -14.18 7.94 -0.11
N TYR A 53 -12.97 7.57 0.29
CA TYR A 53 -12.69 6.19 0.68
C TYR A 53 -13.43 5.84 1.96
N ASP A 54 -13.98 4.62 2.02
CA ASP A 54 -14.77 4.16 3.16
C ASP A 54 -13.90 4.14 4.44
N PRO A 55 -14.21 5.00 5.44
CA PRO A 55 -13.42 5.08 6.67
C PRO A 55 -13.62 3.86 7.58
N THR A 56 -14.59 2.99 7.28
CA THR A 56 -14.79 1.74 8.02
C THR A 56 -13.77 0.66 7.66
N CYS A 57 -12.98 0.87 6.60
CA CYS A 57 -11.95 -0.08 6.21
C CYS A 57 -10.75 -0.06 7.15
N GLN A 58 -10.61 -1.15 7.91
CA GLN A 58 -9.62 -1.26 8.98
C GLN A 58 -8.29 -1.88 8.52
N GLY A 59 -8.22 -2.41 7.30
CA GLY A 59 -7.03 -3.04 6.72
C GLY A 59 -7.32 -4.42 6.15
N LEU A 60 -6.44 -4.89 5.26
CA LEU A 60 -6.52 -6.25 4.73
C LEU A 60 -6.52 -7.28 5.85
N GLY A 61 -7.49 -8.19 5.82
CA GLY A 61 -7.61 -9.26 6.82
C GLY A 61 -8.33 -8.87 8.11
N ILE A 62 -8.93 -7.67 8.20
CA ILE A 62 -9.68 -7.22 9.38
C ILE A 62 -11.14 -6.91 8.99
N PRO A 63 -12.16 -7.58 9.57
CA PRO A 63 -12.06 -8.59 10.64
C PRO A 63 -11.54 -9.96 10.18
N ASP A 64 -11.64 -10.25 8.88
CA ASP A 64 -11.12 -11.47 8.26
C ASP A 64 -10.72 -11.19 6.80
N TRP A 65 -10.07 -12.16 6.14
CA TRP A 65 -9.57 -12.01 4.77
C TRP A 65 -10.65 -12.03 3.68
N LEU A 66 -11.87 -12.47 4.00
CA LEU A 66 -12.97 -12.55 3.05
C LEU A 66 -13.82 -11.28 3.05
N THR A 67 -13.98 -10.64 4.21
CA THR A 67 -14.86 -9.50 4.40
C THR A 67 -14.12 -8.19 4.68
N GLY A 68 -12.87 -8.26 5.14
CA GLY A 68 -12.06 -7.09 5.45
C GLY A 68 -11.63 -6.31 4.21
N CYS A 69 -11.71 -4.98 4.26
CA CYS A 69 -11.25 -4.10 3.20
C CYS A 69 -9.93 -3.38 3.57
N PRO A 70 -9.02 -3.18 2.58
CA PRO A 70 -7.77 -2.46 2.78
C PRO A 70 -8.04 -1.02 3.23
N ARG A 71 -7.09 -0.44 3.97
CA ARG A 71 -7.13 1.00 4.26
C ARG A 71 -6.92 1.81 3.00
N ALA A 72 -7.29 3.09 3.04
CA ALA A 72 -7.02 4.02 1.94
C ALA A 72 -5.55 4.13 1.54
N ALA A 73 -4.60 3.84 2.44
CA ALA A 73 -3.16 3.80 2.14
C ALA A 73 -2.70 2.46 1.53
N GLU A 74 -3.46 1.40 1.73
CA GLU A 74 -3.19 0.07 1.16
C GLU A 74 -3.87 -0.08 -0.21
N ALA A 75 -5.05 0.51 -0.37
CA ALA A 75 -5.56 0.88 -1.68
C ALA A 75 -4.62 1.95 -2.24
N GLY A 76 -4.17 1.83 -3.49
CA GLY A 76 -3.36 2.87 -4.14
C GLY A 76 -4.24 4.08 -4.48
N LEU A 77 -4.71 4.78 -3.45
CA LEU A 77 -5.62 5.91 -3.58
C LEU A 77 -4.82 7.20 -3.68
N GLU A 78 -4.98 7.86 -4.82
CA GLU A 78 -4.32 9.12 -5.11
C GLU A 78 -5.38 10.19 -5.26
N TYR A 79 -5.18 11.33 -4.60
CA TYR A 79 -6.02 12.51 -4.77
C TYR A 79 -5.25 13.56 -5.57
N GLY A 80 -5.94 14.22 -6.49
CA GLY A 80 -5.38 15.27 -7.33
C GLY A 80 -6.40 16.37 -7.58
N PHE A 81 -5.94 17.59 -7.78
CA PHE A 81 -6.81 18.72 -8.11
C PHE A 81 -6.69 19.05 -9.60
N GLY A 82 -7.81 19.11 -10.33
CA GLY A 82 -7.83 19.46 -11.75
C GLY A 82 -7.14 18.47 -12.70
N LEU A 83 -6.62 17.34 -12.20
CA LEU A 83 -5.81 16.39 -12.97
C LEU A 83 -6.60 15.75 -14.12
N LEU A 84 -7.86 15.38 -13.90
CA LEU A 84 -8.65 14.66 -14.90
C LEU A 84 -9.13 15.52 -16.05
N THR A 85 -8.95 16.84 -16.02
CA THR A 85 -9.38 17.72 -17.13
C THR A 85 -8.55 17.49 -18.40
N THR A 86 -7.34 16.96 -18.23
CA THR A 86 -6.47 16.56 -19.35
C THR A 86 -6.87 15.23 -19.98
N ILE A 87 -7.55 14.35 -19.22
CA ILE A 87 -7.97 13.00 -19.65
C ILE A 87 -9.44 13.01 -20.09
N LEU A 88 -10.28 13.79 -19.40
CA LEU A 88 -11.70 13.94 -19.63
C LEU A 88 -12.04 15.45 -19.66
N PRO A 89 -11.94 16.11 -20.84
CA PRO A 89 -12.08 17.56 -20.97
C PRO A 89 -13.51 18.08 -20.70
N LEU A 90 -14.47 17.18 -20.48
CA LEU A 90 -15.85 17.49 -20.10
C LEU A 90 -16.03 17.64 -18.59
N LEU A 91 -15.01 17.34 -17.78
CA LEU A 91 -15.05 17.55 -16.33
C LEU A 91 -14.74 19.01 -15.97
N PRO A 92 -15.30 19.52 -14.86
CA PRO A 92 -15.00 20.87 -14.40
C PRO A 92 -13.50 21.02 -14.07
N ALA A 93 -12.89 22.12 -14.55
CA ALA A 93 -11.47 22.43 -14.38
C ALA A 93 -11.01 22.44 -12.91
N THR A 94 -11.93 22.74 -12.01
CA THR A 94 -11.70 22.91 -10.57
C THR A 94 -12.16 21.69 -9.76
N ALA A 95 -12.41 20.54 -10.39
CA ALA A 95 -12.84 19.35 -9.66
C ALA A 95 -11.66 18.74 -8.88
N CYS A 96 -11.95 18.34 -7.64
CA CYS A 96 -11.16 17.34 -6.95
C CYS A 96 -11.28 16.01 -7.70
N THR A 97 -10.20 15.28 -7.81
CA THR A 97 -10.16 14.01 -8.52
C THR A 97 -9.46 12.99 -7.66
N THR A 98 -9.87 11.73 -7.81
CA THR A 98 -9.18 10.63 -7.19
C THR A 98 -9.05 9.48 -8.16
N ILE A 99 -7.91 8.80 -8.06
CA ILE A 99 -7.60 7.60 -8.80
C ILE A 99 -7.39 6.50 -7.77
N ILE A 100 -8.08 5.38 -7.93
CA ILE A 100 -8.00 4.24 -7.03
C ILE A 100 -7.44 3.03 -7.77
N THR A 101 -6.35 2.49 -7.24
CA THR A 101 -5.78 1.22 -7.71
C THR A 101 -5.87 0.19 -6.59
N CYS A 102 -6.83 -0.73 -6.71
CA CYS A 102 -6.99 -1.80 -5.73
C CYS A 102 -5.85 -2.84 -5.84
N PRO A 103 -5.35 -3.39 -4.72
CA PRO A 103 -4.42 -4.52 -4.71
C PRO A 103 -4.94 -5.74 -5.47
N LEU A 104 -4.05 -6.59 -6.01
CA LEU A 104 -4.39 -7.73 -6.87
C LEU A 104 -5.41 -8.71 -6.28
N THR A 105 -5.51 -8.81 -4.96
CA THR A 105 -6.45 -9.72 -4.27
C THR A 105 -7.81 -9.07 -3.98
N THR A 106 -8.01 -7.83 -4.40
CA THR A 106 -9.22 -7.04 -4.13
C THR A 106 -9.78 -6.42 -5.41
N SER A 107 -11.08 -6.21 -5.46
CA SER A 107 -11.77 -5.49 -6.53
C SER A 107 -12.39 -4.22 -5.99
N LEU A 108 -12.49 -3.20 -6.84
CA LEU A 108 -13.17 -1.97 -6.49
C LEU A 108 -14.68 -2.20 -6.38
N ARG A 109 -15.23 -1.75 -5.26
CA ARG A 109 -16.65 -1.63 -4.99
C ARG A 109 -17.02 -0.17 -4.85
N ILE A 110 -18.05 0.20 -5.59
CA ILE A 110 -18.59 1.54 -5.59
C ILE A 110 -19.89 1.50 -4.82
N LYS A 111 -19.93 2.17 -3.67
CA LYS A 111 -21.18 2.40 -2.96
C LYS A 111 -21.79 3.68 -3.49
N THR A 112 -22.87 3.55 -4.23
CA THR A 112 -23.66 4.69 -4.72
C THR A 112 -24.73 5.07 -3.71
N ARG A 113 -25.17 6.33 -3.73
CA ARG A 113 -26.25 6.80 -2.86
C ARG A 113 -27.58 6.08 -3.13
N PHE A 114 -27.83 5.71 -4.38
CA PHE A 114 -29.15 5.26 -4.86
C PHE A 114 -29.21 3.78 -5.25
N PHE A 115 -28.13 3.21 -5.80
CA PHE A 115 -28.11 1.84 -6.33
C PHE A 115 -27.39 0.84 -5.41
N GLY A 116 -26.86 1.29 -4.28
CA GLY A 116 -26.11 0.45 -3.35
C GLY A 116 -24.69 0.13 -3.84
N ASP A 117 -24.19 -1.04 -3.45
CA ASP A 117 -22.84 -1.53 -3.79
C ASP A 117 -22.83 -2.15 -5.19
N LEU A 118 -21.99 -1.60 -6.06
CA LEU A 118 -21.81 -2.03 -7.43
C LEU A 118 -20.35 -2.46 -7.66
N PRO A 119 -20.10 -3.65 -8.26
CA PRO A 119 -18.79 -3.96 -8.81
C PRO A 119 -18.54 -3.03 -10.00
N ALA A 120 -17.41 -2.34 -10.01
CA ALA A 120 -17.08 -1.48 -11.14
C ALA A 120 -15.57 -1.44 -11.38
N PRO A 121 -15.13 -1.43 -12.65
CA PRO A 121 -13.73 -1.24 -12.99
C PRO A 121 -13.31 0.23 -12.94
N VAL A 122 -14.12 1.12 -12.33
CA VAL A 122 -13.91 2.56 -12.50
C VAL A 122 -12.76 3.03 -11.63
N ILE A 123 -11.65 3.32 -12.27
CA ILE A 123 -10.41 3.72 -11.60
C ILE A 123 -10.46 5.18 -11.12
N TYR A 124 -11.42 5.99 -11.57
CA TYR A 124 -11.44 7.43 -11.26
C TYR A 124 -12.79 7.93 -10.73
N ALA A 125 -12.73 8.87 -9.79
CA ALA A 125 -13.89 9.62 -9.33
C ALA A 125 -13.53 11.10 -9.25
N TRP A 126 -14.53 11.97 -9.34
CA TRP A 126 -14.35 13.41 -9.21
C TRP A 126 -15.35 13.98 -8.21
N CYS A 127 -15.00 15.10 -7.60
CA CYS A 127 -15.86 15.85 -6.74
C CYS A 127 -15.77 17.33 -7.07
N GLU A 128 -16.93 17.98 -7.09
CA GLU A 128 -17.01 19.40 -7.41
C GLU A 128 -16.58 20.24 -6.20
N GLU A 129 -15.65 21.15 -6.41
CA GLU A 129 -15.20 22.09 -5.35
C GLU A 129 -16.04 23.37 -5.32
N SER A 130 -16.85 23.60 -6.35
CA SER A 130 -17.69 24.79 -6.49
C SER A 130 -18.95 24.46 -7.28
N GLY A 131 -20.00 25.25 -7.09
CA GLY A 131 -21.29 25.05 -7.75
C GLY A 131 -22.35 24.41 -6.84
N PRO A 132 -23.51 24.04 -7.41
CA PRO A 132 -24.65 23.51 -6.66
C PRO A 132 -24.39 22.10 -6.09
N ASP A 133 -23.46 21.35 -6.67
CA ASP A 133 -23.09 20.00 -6.25
C ASP A 133 -21.73 19.94 -5.54
N ALA A 134 -21.27 21.08 -5.03
CA ALA A 134 -20.01 21.18 -4.31
C ALA A 134 -19.95 20.22 -3.11
N GLY A 135 -18.87 19.46 -3.00
CA GLY A 135 -18.65 18.46 -1.95
C GLY A 135 -19.23 17.08 -2.24
N LYS A 136 -19.88 16.88 -3.40
CA LYS A 136 -20.40 15.57 -3.82
C LYS A 136 -19.43 14.87 -4.77
N TRP A 137 -19.30 13.57 -4.57
CA TRP A 137 -18.47 12.71 -5.40
C TRP A 137 -19.29 12.03 -6.49
N PHE A 138 -18.69 11.91 -7.67
CA PHE A 138 -19.29 11.33 -8.86
C PHE A 138 -18.31 10.39 -9.57
N THR A 139 -18.87 9.46 -10.33
CA THR A 139 -18.13 8.54 -11.19
C THR A 139 -18.90 8.24 -12.47
N GLY A 140 -18.23 7.60 -13.43
CA GLY A 140 -18.83 7.15 -14.68
C GLY A 140 -18.49 8.04 -15.87
N ALA A 141 -19.34 7.98 -16.89
CA ALA A 141 -19.19 8.73 -18.12
C ALA A 141 -20.02 10.02 -18.08
N PRO A 142 -19.71 11.05 -18.89
CA PRO A 142 -20.46 12.31 -18.91
C PRO A 142 -21.97 12.15 -19.17
N VAL A 143 -22.37 11.09 -19.87
CA VAL A 143 -23.78 10.76 -20.17
C VAL A 143 -24.45 9.88 -19.11
N LEU A 144 -23.67 9.33 -18.19
CA LEU A 144 -24.10 8.38 -17.17
C LEU A 144 -23.23 8.57 -15.92
N THR A 145 -23.55 9.64 -15.21
CA THR A 145 -22.91 10.02 -13.95
C THR A 145 -23.67 9.41 -12.77
N TYR A 146 -22.93 8.88 -11.81
CA TYR A 146 -23.50 8.31 -10.60
C TYR A 146 -22.92 9.02 -9.38
N GLU A 147 -23.78 9.45 -8.47
CA GLU A 147 -23.37 10.00 -7.18
C GLU A 147 -22.84 8.87 -6.27
N LEU A 148 -21.62 9.08 -5.79
CA LEU A 148 -20.91 8.19 -4.89
C LEU A 148 -21.22 8.51 -3.43
N ALA A 149 -21.49 7.46 -2.66
CA ALA A 149 -21.50 7.51 -1.21
C ALA A 149 -20.12 7.17 -0.63
N SER A 150 -19.47 6.11 -1.15
CA SER A 150 -18.08 5.78 -0.80
C SER A 150 -17.43 4.83 -1.82
N LEU A 151 -16.11 4.78 -1.78
CA LEU A 151 -15.29 3.80 -2.51
C LEU A 151 -14.60 2.86 -1.52
N ALA A 152 -14.61 1.56 -1.82
CA ALA A 152 -13.87 0.58 -1.04
C ALA A 152 -13.32 -0.50 -1.97
N CYS A 153 -12.13 -1.01 -1.69
CA CYS A 153 -11.69 -2.26 -2.31
C CYS A 153 -12.19 -3.41 -1.44
N THR A 154 -12.67 -4.50 -2.04
CA THR A 154 -13.10 -5.70 -1.28
C THR A 154 -12.39 -6.94 -1.81
N PRO A 155 -12.10 -7.94 -0.96
CA PRO A 155 -11.49 -9.18 -1.41
C PRO A 155 -12.26 -9.84 -2.56
N ILE A 156 -11.53 -10.33 -3.56
CA ILE A 156 -12.12 -11.14 -4.64
C ILE A 156 -12.30 -12.54 -4.07
N ILE A 157 -13.54 -12.88 -3.72
CA ILE A 157 -13.88 -14.24 -3.30
C ILE A 157 -14.00 -15.08 -4.57
N SER A 158 -12.93 -15.77 -4.95
CA SER A 158 -13.01 -16.82 -5.97
C SER A 158 -13.79 -17.98 -5.35
N GLY A 159 -15.04 -18.16 -5.78
CA GLY A 159 -15.79 -19.39 -5.55
C GLY A 159 -15.19 -20.56 -6.31
#